data_AF-A0AAV3NMT9-F1
#
_entry.id   AF-A0AAV3NMT9-F1
#
_cell.length_a   1.000
_cell.length_b   1.000
_cell.length_c   1.000
_cell.angle_alpha   90.00
_cell.angle_beta   90.00
_cell.angle_gamma   90.00
#
_symmetry.space_group_name_H-M   'P 1'
#
loop_
_entity.id
_entity.type
_entity.pdbx_description
1 polymer ?
#
loop_
_entity_poly.entity_id
_entity_poly.type
_entity_poly.pdbx_seq_one_letter_code
_entity_poly.pdbx_strand_id
1 'polypeptide(L)' 'MSPRHSSVLKDMGGVRPLAMRVLMMINLFNGKERTEKDLAKLFHDAGYTDYKISPVLGLRSLIELYP' A
#
# COMPACT_ATOMS: atom_id res chain seq x y z
N MET A 1 30.06 18.75 -28.09
CA MET A 1 30.42 18.59 -26.66
C MET A 1 29.22 18.98 -25.79
N SER A 2 28.59 17.95 -25.19
CA SER A 2 27.80 17.94 -23.93
C SER A 2 26.62 18.93 -23.70
N PRO A 3 25.37 18.41 -23.67
CA PRO A 3 24.34 18.87 -22.74
C PRO A 3 24.24 17.88 -21.56
N ARG A 4 24.96 18.14 -20.45
CA ARG A 4 24.95 17.31 -19.22
C ARG A 4 24.14 17.94 -18.08
N HIS A 5 22.89 18.34 -18.32
CA HIS A 5 22.07 18.83 -17.20
C HIS A 5 20.55 18.60 -17.28
N SER A 6 20.08 17.78 -18.23
CA SER A 6 18.64 17.46 -18.34
C SER A 6 18.30 15.98 -18.11
N SER A 7 19.32 15.09 -18.07
CA SER A 7 19.10 13.65 -17.90
C SER A 7 18.84 13.21 -16.46
N VAL A 8 19.14 14.04 -15.45
CA VAL A 8 18.99 13.65 -14.02
C VAL A 8 17.53 13.61 -13.57
N LEU A 9 16.62 14.35 -14.23
CA LEU A 9 15.19 14.34 -13.91
C LEU A 9 14.39 13.18 -14.54
N LYS A 10 14.98 12.40 -15.47
CA LYS A 10 14.31 11.24 -16.06
C LYS A 10 14.35 9.98 -15.18
N ASP A 11 15.24 9.94 -14.20
CA ASP A 11 15.45 8.75 -13.36
C ASP A 11 14.60 8.74 -12.07
N MET A 12 13.77 9.77 -11.84
CA MET A 12 12.76 9.74 -10.76
C MET A 12 11.44 9.07 -11.16
N GLY A 13 11.37 8.43 -12.33
CA GLY A 13 10.24 7.58 -12.72
C GLY A 13 10.24 6.18 -12.08
N GLY A 14 11.23 5.88 -11.23
CA GLY A 14 11.58 4.51 -10.84
C GLY A 14 11.44 4.16 -9.36
N VAL A 15 10.78 4.96 -8.52
CA VAL A 15 10.49 4.50 -7.15
C VAL A 15 9.39 3.45 -7.24
N ARG A 16 9.82 2.19 -7.37
CA ARG A 16 8.97 1.02 -7.57
C ARG A 16 7.83 1.03 -6.54
N PRO A 17 6.61 0.60 -6.92
CA PRO A 17 5.44 0.60 -6.06
C PRO A 17 5.69 -0.03 -4.66
N LEU A 18 6.53 -1.07 -4.62
CA LEU A 18 6.94 -1.74 -3.40
C LEU A 18 7.79 -0.87 -2.46
N ALA A 19 8.69 -0.04 -2.99
CA ALA A 19 9.54 0.84 -2.19
C ALA A 19 8.72 1.94 -1.49
N MET A 20 7.70 2.47 -2.17
CA MET A 20 6.76 3.44 -1.56
C MET A 20 5.92 2.80 -0.44
N ARG A 21 5.44 1.55 -0.60
CA ARG A 21 4.73 0.82 0.46
C ARG A 21 5.57 0.68 1.73
N VAL A 22 6.80 0.17 1.57
CA VAL A 22 7.70 -0.07 2.69
C VAL A 22 8.06 1.25 3.40
N LEU A 23 8.33 2.32 2.64
CA LEU A 23 8.65 3.64 3.21
C LEU A 23 7.49 4.22 4.02
N MET A 24 6.24 4.12 3.52
CA MET A 24 5.06 4.59 4.26
C MET A 24 4.85 3.84 5.58
N MET A 25 5.16 2.55 5.63
CA MET A 25 4.93 1.69 6.79
C MET A 25 6.04 1.73 7.84
N ILE A 26 7.27 2.06 7.46
CA ILE A 26 8.40 2.12 8.40
C ILE A 26 8.62 3.56 8.88
N ASN A 27 8.45 4.55 8.01
CA ASN A 27 8.87 5.93 8.33
C ASN A 27 7.72 6.89 8.68
N LEU A 28 6.49 6.64 8.24
CA LEU A 28 5.38 7.59 8.41
C LEU A 28 4.31 7.13 9.39
N PHE A 29 4.10 5.82 9.50
CA PHE A 29 3.15 5.21 10.41
C PHE A 29 3.83 4.01 11.05
N ASN A 30 3.59 3.70 12.33
CA ASN A 30 4.11 2.48 12.97
C ASN A 30 3.28 1.25 12.53
N GLY A 31 3.09 1.13 11.21
CA GLY A 31 2.15 0.22 10.56
C GLY A 31 2.83 -1.09 10.20
N LYS A 32 2.18 -2.22 10.52
CA LYS A 32 2.64 -3.57 10.15
C LYS A 32 1.83 -4.11 8.97
N GLU A 33 2.48 -4.76 8.01
CA GLU A 33 1.76 -5.42 6.91
C GLU A 33 0.98 -6.59 7.51
N ARG A 34 -0.33 -6.61 7.24
CA ARG A 34 -1.23 -7.66 7.71
C ARG A 34 -1.62 -8.52 6.54
N THR A 35 -1.65 -9.83 6.77
CA THR A 35 -2.23 -10.76 5.82
C THR A 35 -3.75 -10.65 5.83
N GLU A 36 -4.41 -11.18 4.80
CA GLU A 36 -5.87 -11.27 4.76
C GLU A 36 -6.43 -12.03 5.96
N LYS A 37 -5.73 -13.08 6.43
CA LYS A 37 -6.11 -13.83 7.63
C LYS A 37 -6.08 -12.98 8.90
N ASP A 38 -5.06 -12.13 9.05
CA ASP A 38 -4.97 -11.21 10.20
C ASP A 38 -6.10 -10.18 10.17
N LEU A 39 -6.46 -9.69 8.97
CA LEU A 39 -7.58 -8.77 8.77
C LEU A 39 -8.92 -9.45 9.07
N ALA A 40 -9.14 -10.66 8.56
CA ALA A 40 -10.36 -11.44 8.81
C ALA A 40 -10.62 -11.64 10.30
N LYS A 41 -9.56 -11.98 11.07
CA LYS A 41 -9.66 -12.08 12.53
C LYS A 41 -10.05 -10.75 13.16
N LEU A 42 -9.41 -9.65 12.76
CA LEU A 42 -9.72 -8.30 13.26
C LEU A 42 -11.17 -7.90 12.98
N PHE A 43 -11.69 -8.22 11.80
CA PHE A 43 -13.07 -7.92 11.44
C PHE A 43 -14.06 -8.75 12.25
N HIS A 44 -13.77 -10.04 12.42
CA HIS A 44 -14.58 -10.92 13.25
C HIS A 44 -14.58 -10.49 14.73
N ASP A 45 -13.40 -10.19 15.29
CA ASP A 45 -13.25 -9.72 16.67
C ASP A 45 -13.96 -8.37 16.89
N ALA A 46 -14.11 -7.56 15.84
CA ALA A 46 -14.86 -6.30 15.85
C ALA A 46 -16.38 -6.47 15.65
N GLY A 47 -16.86 -7.70 15.45
CA GLY A 47 -18.28 -8.03 15.34
C GLY A 47 -18.86 -8.01 13.92
N TYR A 48 -18.02 -8.00 12.87
CA TYR A 48 -18.47 -8.12 11.49
C TYR A 48 -18.58 -9.60 11.08
N THR A 49 -19.62 -9.93 10.31
CA THR A 49 -19.83 -11.30 9.82
C THR A 49 -19.09 -11.59 8.52
N ASP A 50 -18.89 -10.58 7.66
CA ASP A 50 -18.29 -10.77 6.34
C ASP A 50 -17.51 -9.53 5.86
N TYR A 51 -16.65 -9.72 4.87
CA TYR A 51 -15.88 -8.65 4.25
C TYR A 51 -15.56 -8.92 2.79
N LYS A 52 -15.31 -7.85 2.03
CA LYS A 52 -14.88 -7.92 0.64
C LYS A 52 -13.69 -7.01 0.41
N ILE A 53 -12.64 -7.54 -0.24
CA ILE A 53 -11.45 -6.79 -0.62
C ILE A 53 -11.43 -6.59 -2.14
N SER A 54 -11.47 -5.35 -2.59
CA SER A 54 -11.44 -4.98 -4.01
C SER A 54 -10.16 -4.19 -4.34
N PRO A 55 -9.36 -4.57 -5.36
CA PRO A 55 -8.16 -3.81 -5.75
C PRO A 55 -8.53 -2.59 -6.60
N VAL A 56 -8.80 -1.45 -5.96
CA VAL A 56 -9.34 -0.24 -6.64
C VAL A 56 -8.26 0.82 -6.92
N LEU A 57 -7.15 0.84 -6.17
CA LEU A 57 -6.22 1.98 -6.16
C LEU A 57 -4.74 1.54 -6.24
N GLY A 58 -4.41 0.72 -7.25
CA GLY A 58 -3.04 0.26 -7.50
C GLY A 58 -2.48 -0.57 -6.33
N LEU A 59 -1.66 0.05 -5.47
CA LEU A 59 -1.09 -0.58 -4.27
C LEU A 59 -2.06 -0.69 -3.09
N ARG A 60 -3.24 -0.08 -3.19
CA ARG A 60 -4.25 -0.01 -2.13
C ARG A 60 -5.51 -0.77 -2.55
N SER A 61 -6.16 -1.38 -1.57
CA SER A 61 -7.44 -2.08 -1.72
C SER A 61 -8.54 -1.33 -0.98
N LEU A 62 -9.75 -1.40 -1.51
CA LEU A 62 -10.98 -1.05 -0.79
C LEU A 62 -11.42 -2.27 0.01
N ILE A 63 -11.74 -2.07 1.29
CA ILE A 63 -12.27 -3.11 2.17
C ILE A 63 -13.68 -2.69 2.56
N GLU A 64 -14.66 -3.51 2.20
CA GLU A 64 -16.05 -3.39 2.59
C GLU A 64 -16.31 -4.36 3.75
N LEU A 65 -16.94 -3.91 4.83
CA LEU A 65 -17.29 -4.74 5.99
C LEU A 65 -18.81 -4.84 6.10
N TYR A 66 -19.32 -6.04 6.35
CA TYR A 66 -20.75 -6.31 6.47
C TYR A 66 -21.09 -6.71 7.91
N PRO A 67 -22.19 -6.19 8.49
CA PRO A 67 -22.62 -6.53 9.84
C PRO A 67 -22.76 -8.03 10.04
#